data_AF-A0A7V6PD01-F1
#
_entry.id   AF-A0A7V6PD01-F1
#
_cell.length_a   1.000
_cell.length_b   1.000
_cell.length_c   1.000
_cell.angle_alpha   90.00
_cell.angle_beta   90.00
_cell.angle_gamma   90.00
#
_symmetry.space_group_name_H-M   'P 1'
#
loop_
_entity.id
_entity.type
_entity.pdbx_description
1 polymer ?
#
loop_
_entity_poly.entity_id
_entity_poly.type
_entity_poly.pdbx_seq_one_letter_code
_entity_poly.pdbx_strand_id
1 'polypeptide(L)' 'MRVIVCGAGQVGYGIAERLAAEENDVSVIDTS' A
#
# COMPACT_ATOMS: atom_id res chain seq x y z
N MET A 1 4.99 -5.21 10.05
CA MET A 1 5.29 -6.24 9.01
C MET A 1 5.76 -5.54 7.74
N ARG A 2 6.39 -6.22 6.77
CA ARG A 2 6.68 -5.64 5.45
C ARG A 2 5.61 -6.04 4.44
N VAL A 3 5.03 -5.07 3.75
CA VAL A 3 3.95 -5.29 2.78
C VAL A 3 4.27 -4.58 1.47
N ILE A 4 4.02 -5.25 0.35
CA ILE A 4 4.14 -4.67 -0.99
C ILE A 4 2.75 -4.64 -1.61
N VAL A 5 2.33 -3.47 -2.08
CA VAL A 5 1.07 -3.29 -2.81
C VAL A 5 1.38 -3.05 -4.29
N CYS A 6 0.99 -3.99 -5.15
CA CYS A 6 1.16 -3.90 -6.60
C CYS A 6 -0.15 -3.42 -7.25
N GLY A 7 -0.19 -2.15 -7.65
CA GLY A 7 -1.37 -1.45 -8.15
C GLY A 7 -1.91 -0.45 -7.14
N ALA A 8 -1.67 0.84 -7.38
CA ALA A 8 -2.05 1.99 -6.56
C ALA A 8 -3.22 2.77 -7.17
N GLY A 9 -4.23 2.05 -7.68
CA GLY A 9 -5.51 2.67 -8.00
C GLY A 9 -6.23 3.16 -6.72
N GLN A 10 -7.49 3.58 -6.86
CA GLN A 10 -8.34 4.02 -5.74
C GLN A 10 -8.33 3.05 -4.55
N VAL A 11 -8.38 1.75 -4.81
CA VAL A 11 -8.36 0.70 -3.79
C VAL A 11 -6.96 0.46 -3.22
N GLY A 12 -5.94 0.42 -4.08
CA GLY A 12 -4.55 0.16 -3.67
C GLY A 12 -4.03 1.19 -2.68
N TYR A 13 -4.33 2.48 -2.92
CA TYR A 13 -3.98 3.55 -1.99
C TYR A 13 -4.71 3.43 -0.66
N GLY A 14 -6.02 3.18 -0.66
CA GLY A 14 -6.78 3.05 0.59
C GLY A 14 -6.31 1.87 1.45
N ILE A 15 -5.88 0.77 0.81
CA ILE A 15 -5.29 -0.38 1.53
C ILE A 15 -3.91 -0.02 2.06
N ALA A 16 -3.05 0.61 1.26
CA ALA A 16 -1.71 1.00 1.68
C ALA A 16 -1.75 2.00 2.86
N GLU A 17 -2.66 2.98 2.82
CA GLU A 17 -2.85 3.96 3.89
C GLU A 17 -3.26 3.30 5.21
N ARG A 18 -4.23 2.39 5.18
CA ARG A 18 -4.67 1.67 6.38
C ARG A 18 -3.54 0.82 6.97
N LEU A 19 -2.81 0.10 6.12
CA LEU A 19 -1.71 -0.76 6.57
C LEU A 19 -0.55 0.05 7.15
N ALA A 20 -0.24 1.22 6.57
CA ALA A 20 0.76 2.13 7.11
C ALA A 20 0.34 2.72 8.46
N ALA A 21 -0.96 3.02 8.64
CA ALA A 21 -1.50 3.50 9.92
C ALA A 21 -1.41 2.46 11.05
N GLU A 22 -1.33 1.17 10.70
CA GLU A 22 -1.04 0.07 11.63
C GLU A 22 0.47 -0.16 11.86
N GLU A 23 1.31 0.82 11.54
CA GLU A 23 2.78 0.78 11.71
C GLU A 23 3.47 -0.33 10.89
N ASN A 24 2.89 -0.70 9.74
CA ASN A 24 3.56 -1.58 8.79
C ASN A 24 4.47 -0.81 7.84
N ASP A 25 5.56 -1.46 7.44
CA ASP A 25 6.48 -0.99 6.41
C ASP A 25 5.89 -1.34 5.04
N VAL A 26 5.24 -0.36 4.41
CA VAL A 26 4.47 -0.55 3.18
C VAL A 26 5.20 0.12 2.01
N SER A 27 5.44 -0.63 0.95
CA SER A 27 5.92 -0.12 -0.33
C SER A 27 4.87 -0.32 -1.41
N VAL A 28 4.55 0.73 -2.15
CA VAL A 28 3.54 0.69 -3.22
C VAL A 28 4.24 0.77 -4.58
N ILE A 29 3.87 -0.13 -5.49
CA ILE A 29 4.38 -0.18 -6.86
C ILE A 29 3.18 -0.04 -7.79
N ASP A 30 3.19 1.00 -8.64
CA ASP A 30 2.23 1.16 -9.73
C ASP A 30 2.97 1.25 -11.06
N THR A 31 2.38 0.68 -12.11
CA THR A 31 2.90 0.64 -13.49
C THR A 31 2.13 1.54 -14.44
N SER A 32 1.14 2.29 -13.96
CA SER A 32 0.40 3.30 -14.73
C SER A 32 1.26 4.49 -15.13
#